data_AF-A0A645DTI7-F1
#
_entry.id   AF-A0A645DTI7-F1
#
_cell.length_a   1.000
_cell.length_b   1.000
_cell.length_c   1.000
_cell.angle_alpha   90.00
_cell.angle_beta   90.00
_cell.angle_gamma   90.00
#
_symmetry.space_group_name_H-M   'P 1'
#
loop_
_entity.id
_entity.type
_entity.pdbx_description
1 polymer ?
#
loop_
_entity_poly.entity_id
_entity_poly.type
_entity_poly.pdbx_seq_one_letter_code
_entity_poly.pdbx_strand_id
1 'polypeptide(L)' 'MLEKLAEMRKNAYTEYLRIKYKMSNERNMFTDEKEAIVKAAYKKYKAIEEKIDEIEFLEEQEILHRDRPIEVQI' A
#
# COMPACT_ATOMS: atom_id res chain seq x y z
N MET A 1 -8.89 -11.95 -5.98
CA MET A 1 -8.57 -10.51 -5.99
C MET A 1 -7.57 -10.19 -4.90
N LEU A 2 -7.85 -10.65 -3.67
CA LEU A 2 -6.97 -10.61 -2.50
C LEU A 2 -5.50 -10.99 -2.75
N GLU A 3 -5.20 -12.08 -3.47
CA GLU A 3 -3.81 -12.46 -3.78
C GLU A 3 -3.06 -11.39 -4.59
N LYS A 4 -3.74 -10.73 -5.53
CA LYS A 4 -3.16 -9.63 -6.32
C LYS A 4 -2.91 -8.40 -5.45
N LEU A 5 -3.83 -8.09 -4.53
CA LEU A 5 -3.70 -6.98 -3.58
C LEU A 5 -2.53 -7.23 -2.60
N ALA A 6 -2.39 -8.45 -2.10
CA ALA A 6 -1.27 -8.86 -1.26
C ALA A 6 0.07 -8.73 -2.00
N GLU A 7 0.13 -9.13 -3.27
CA GLU A 7 1.33 -8.98 -4.10
C GLU A 7 1.66 -7.50 -4.37
N MET A 8 0.66 -6.66 -4.63
CA MET A 8 0.84 -5.21 -4.74
C MET A 8 1.38 -4.59 -3.45
N ARG A 9 0.85 -4.97 -2.28
CA ARG A 9 1.33 -4.50 -0.96
C ARG A 9 2.80 -4.90 -0.76
N LYS A 10 3.14 -6.15 -1.06
CA LYS A 10 4.52 -6.67 -0.98
C LYS A 10 5.47 -5.91 -1.92
N ASN A 11 5.06 -5.66 -3.16
CA ASN A 11 5.88 -4.98 -4.15
C ASN A 11 6.15 -3.53 -3.74
N ALA A 12 5.12 -2.80 -3.30
CA ALA A 12 5.26 -1.42 -2.83
C ALA A 12 6.20 -1.32 -1.62
N TYR A 13 6.06 -2.23 -0.66
CA TYR A 13 6.95 -2.29 0.51
C TYR A 13 8.40 -2.62 0.11
N THR A 14 8.59 -3.58 -0.79
CA THR A 14 9.92 -3.96 -1.30
C THR A 14 10.60 -2.81 -2.04
N GLU A 15 9.84 -2.04 -2.83
CA GLU A 15 10.36 -0.85 -3.51
C GLU A 15 10.80 0.23 -2.52
N TYR A 16 9.97 0.52 -1.51
CA TYR A 16 10.35 1.42 -0.42
C TYR A 16 11.65 0.97 0.28
N LEU A 17 11.75 -0.31 0.64
CA LEU A 17 12.95 -0.86 1.27
C LEU A 17 14.17 -0.73 0.37
N ARG A 18 14.05 -1.03 -0.91
CA ARG A 18 15.13 -0.88 -1.89
C ARG A 18 15.65 0.55 -1.93
N ILE A 19 14.75 1.54 -1.92
CA ILE A 19 15.13 2.97 -1.89
C ILE A 19 15.83 3.30 -0.57
N LYS A 20 15.27 2.87 0.56
CA LYS A 20 15.87 3.08 1.90
C LYS A 20 17.30 2.52 1.98
N TYR A 21 17.51 1.28 1.55
CA TYR A 21 18.83 0.67 1.53
C TYR A 21 19.78 1.39 0.56
N LYS A 22 19.30 1.78 -0.63
CA LYS A 22 20.11 2.55 -1.58
C LYS A 22 20.58 3.87 -0.96
N MET A 23 19.69 4.62 -0.32
CA MET A 23 20.03 5.91 0.31
C MET A 23 20.95 5.76 1.52
N SER A 24 20.80 4.68 2.30
CA SER A 24 21.70 4.36 3.41
C SER A 24 23.15 4.11 2.95
N ASN A 25 23.32 3.57 1.73
CA ASN A 25 24.63 3.23 1.18
C ASN A 25 25.23 4.33 0.29
N GLU A 26 24.44 5.35 -0.07
CA GLU A 26 24.90 6.47 -0.89
C GLU A 26 25.88 7.34 -0.09
N ARG A 27 27.06 7.60 -0.63
CA ARG A 27 28.12 8.37 0.06
C ARG A 27 28.19 9.82 -0.40
N ASN A 28 27.61 10.13 -1.56
CA ASN A 28 27.78 11.42 -2.23
C ASN A 28 26.59 12.38 -2.06
N MET A 29 25.68 12.10 -1.12
CA MET A 29 24.45 12.88 -0.91
C MET A 29 24.33 13.28 0.56
N PHE A 30 23.81 14.49 0.81
CA PHE A 30 23.58 15.00 2.15
C PHE A 30 22.50 14.20 2.88
N THR A 31 22.58 14.18 4.21
CA THR A 31 21.63 13.44 5.06
C THR A 31 20.18 13.91 4.82
N ASP A 32 19.96 15.22 4.76
CA ASP A 32 18.62 15.79 4.59
C ASP A 32 17.99 15.42 3.24
N GLU A 33 18.80 15.36 2.18
CA GLU A 33 18.35 14.93 0.85
C GLU A 33 17.99 13.44 0.84
N LYS A 34 18.80 12.61 1.48
CA LYS A 34 18.51 11.17 1.66
C LYS A 34 17.20 10.98 2.43
N GLU A 35 17.02 11.71 3.52
CA GLU A 35 15.81 11.65 4.33
C GLU A 35 14.58 12.10 3.53
N ALA A 36 14.68 13.17 2.74
CA ALA A 36 13.61 13.63 1.86
C ALA A 36 13.19 12.54 0.85
N ILE A 37 14.16 11.86 0.23
CA ILE A 37 13.91 10.77 -0.71
C ILE A 37 13.24 9.58 -0.02
N VAL A 38 13.76 9.16 1.14
CA VAL A 38 13.19 8.04 1.90
C VAL A 38 11.78 8.36 2.37
N LYS A 39 11.53 9.60 2.83
CA LYS A 39 10.20 10.07 3.24
C LYS A 39 9.22 10.09 2.08
N ALA A 40 9.65 10.54 0.89
CA ALA A 40 8.84 10.51 -0.31
C ALA A 40 8.49 9.08 -0.74
N ALA A 41 9.45 8.15 -0.67
CA ALA A 41 9.23 6.74 -0.95
C ALA A 41 8.25 6.10 0.04
N TYR A 42 8.41 6.38 1.34
CA TYR A 42 7.49 5.93 2.38
C TYR A 42 6.06 6.44 2.15
N LYS A 43 5.91 7.73 1.83
CA LYS A 43 4.59 8.32 1.53
C LYS A 43 3.91 7.63 0.36
N LYS A 44 4.65 7.30 -0.70
CA LYS A 44 4.12 6.55 -1.85
C LYS A 44 3.65 5.15 -1.46
N TYR A 45 4.47 4.43 -0.69
CA TYR A 45 4.12 3.11 -0.17
C TYR A 45 2.83 3.18 0.67
N LYS A 46 2.73 4.11 1.62
CA LYS A 46 1.53 4.26 2.46
C LYS A 46 0.28 4.61 1.65
N ALA A 47 0.39 5.47 0.65
CA ALA A 47 -0.73 5.79 -0.23
C ALA A 47 -1.20 4.59 -1.08
N ILE A 48 -0.31 3.63 -1.38
CA ILE A 48 -0.70 2.38 -2.02
C ILE A 48 -1.40 1.45 -1.02
N GLU A 49 -0.91 1.36 0.21
CA GLU A 49 -1.57 0.57 1.27
C GLU A 49 -2.98 1.07 1.55
N GLU A 50 -3.18 2.38 1.73
CA GLU A 50 -4.50 2.96 1.99
C GLU A 50 -5.49 2.63 0.87
N LYS A 51 -5.06 2.70 -0.39
CA LYS A 51 -5.90 2.30 -1.54
C LYS A 51 -6.23 0.82 -1.55
N ILE A 52 -5.30 -0.04 -1.13
CA ILE A 52 -5.56 -1.47 -1.03
C ILE A 52 -6.58 -1.72 0.08
N ASP A 53 -6.42 -1.08 1.24
CA ASP A 53 -7.34 -1.21 2.37
C ASP A 53 -8.76 -0.76 1.98
N GLU A 54 -8.89 0.33 1.21
CA GLU A 54 -10.18 0.78 0.66
C GLU A 54 -10.80 -0.26 -0.28
N ILE A 55 -10.01 -0.90 -1.16
CA ILE A 55 -10.50 -1.94 -2.07
C ILE A 55 -10.94 -3.18 -1.29
N GLU A 56 -10.13 -3.65 -0.33
CA GLU A 56 -10.45 -4.80 0.52
C GLU A 56 -11.75 -4.54 1.30
N PHE A 57 -11.90 -3.33 1.86
CA PHE A 57 -13.13 -2.93 2.55
C PHE A 57 -14.36 -2.93 1.64
N LEU A 58 -14.24 -2.39 0.43
CA LEU A 58 -15.35 -2.37 -0.54
C LEU A 58 -15.75 -3.79 -0.99
N GLU A 59 -14.77 -4.68 -1.21
CA GLU A 59 -15.01 -6.08 -1.56
C GLU A 59 -15.73 -6.82 -0.41
N GLU A 60 -15.32 -6.60 0.84
CA GLU A 60 -16.02 -7.14 2.01
C GLU A 60 -17.46 -6.64 2.14
N GLN A 61 -17.69 -5.34 1.92
CA GLN A 61 -19.06 -4.77 1.92
C GLN A 61 -19.92 -5.39 0.81
N GLU A 62 -19.38 -5.52 -0.41
CA GLU A 62 -20.11 -6.13 -1.54
C GLU A 62 -20.53 -7.57 -1.23
N ILE A 63 -19.62 -8.38 -0.66
CA ILE A 63 -19.92 -9.74 -0.22
C ILE A 63 -21.05 -9.74 0.82
N LEU A 64 -20.95 -8.88 1.84
CA LEU A 64 -21.97 -8.75 2.88
C LEU A 64 -23.34 -8.34 2.31
N HIS A 65 -23.38 -7.49 1.29
CA HIS A 65 -24.64 -7.07 0.65
C HIS A 65 -25.24 -8.14 -0.26
N ARG A 66 -24.40 -8.94 -0.92
CA ARG A 66 -24.82 -10.04 -1.82
C ARG A 66 -25.38 -11.24 -1.05
N ASP A 67 -24.85 -11.53 0.13
CA ASP A 67 -25.27 -12.66 0.97
C ASP A 67 -26.49 -12.36 1.86
N ARG A 68 -27.08 -11.15 1.78
CA ARG A 68 -28.35 -10.87 2.46
C ARG A 68 -29.50 -11.61 1.77
N PRO A 69 -30.35 -12.36 2.51
CA PRO A 69 -31.56 -12.92 1.93
C PRO A 69 -32.44 -11.78 1.37
N ILE A 70 -33.02 -12.03 0.19
CA ILE A 70 -33.80 -11.07 -0.62
C ILE A 70 -34.90 -10.36 0.19
N GLU A 71 -35.38 -10.97 1.28
CA GLU A 71 -36.40 -10.40 2.18
C GLU A 71 -35.94 -9.20 3.01
N VAL A 72 -34.64 -8.91 3.11
CA VAL A 72 -34.08 -7.83 3.95
C VAL A 72 -33.57 -6.64 3.13
N GLN A 73 -33.73 -6.66 1.80
CA GLN A 73 -33.42 -5.53 0.92
C GLN A 73 -34.68 -4.67 0.75
N ILE A 74 -34.88 -3.71 1.66
CA ILE A 74 -35.89 -2.63 1.59
C ILE A 74 -35.25 -1.39 1.00
#